data_AF-A0A522RDL0-F1
#
_entry.id   AF-A0A522RDL0-F1
#
_cell.length_a   1.000
_cell.length_b   1.000
_cell.length_c   1.000
_cell.angle_alpha   90.00
_cell.angle_beta   90.00
_cell.angle_gamma   90.00
#
_symmetry.space_group_name_H-M   'P 1'
#
loop_
_entity.id
_entity.type
_entity.pdbx_description
1 polymer ?
#
loop_
_entity_poly.entity_id
_entity_poly.type
_entity_poly.pdbx_seq_one_letter_code
_entity_poly.pdbx_strand_id
1 'polypeptide(L)'
;MKNIAQYFVDRPIMAAVLSLLFVITGAIAVFQLPISEYPQVVPPTVVVRATYPGANPGVIAETVATPLEQQINGVEGMLYSSSQATSDGVMTLTVTFALGTNLNEAQVEVQNRVAQALPRLPEEVQRLGVTTQKSSPDLTMVVHLVSPDHRYDMLYLSNYARLHVQDVLRRLDGVGDVQIFGAGEYSMRVWLDPQKLAQRGLTTGDVVKAIREQNVQVAAGKLNAPPGPGDSAFQLNINTRGRLSSVNDFREIILRADPDGSVVHLRDVARVELGSDQYALRSLLNSQEAVAVPIFARPGSNAIQISDEVRAAMAQLKQEFPQGVDYRIVYDPTVFVRDSIKAVAHTLLEAIALVVLVVILFLQTWRASVIPLIAVPVSLIGTFAVMYLIGFSLNALSLFGMVLAIGIVVDDAIVVVENVERHIELGQSPKEATRQAMREVTGPIVATALVLCAVFIPTAFISGLTGEFYRQFALTIAISTVISAFNSLTLSPALSAILLLP
;
A
#
# COMPACT_ATOMS: atom_id res chain seq x y z
N MET A 1 17.22 49.04 -15.96
CA MET A 1 17.39 48.06 -14.86
C MET A 1 18.25 46.92 -15.38
N LYS A 2 19.27 46.46 -14.65
CA LYS A 2 20.05 45.29 -15.05
C LYS A 2 19.11 44.08 -15.05
N ASN A 3 18.90 43.44 -16.21
CA ASN A 3 18.14 42.19 -16.29
C ASN A 3 18.85 41.13 -15.45
N ILE A 4 18.10 40.23 -14.79
CA ILE A 4 18.64 39.13 -13.96
C ILE A 4 19.73 38.36 -14.71
N ALA A 5 19.49 38.06 -15.99
CA ALA A 5 20.47 37.39 -16.85
C ALA A 5 21.82 38.14 -16.96
N GLN A 6 21.82 39.47 -17.01
CA GLN A 6 23.05 40.26 -17.12
C GLN A 6 23.89 40.20 -15.84
N TYR A 7 23.26 39.97 -14.69
CA TYR A 7 23.97 39.79 -13.42
C TYR A 7 24.75 38.47 -13.39
N PHE A 8 24.16 37.39 -13.92
CA PHE A 8 24.78 36.07 -13.94
C PHE A 8 25.87 35.92 -15.01
N VAL A 9 25.82 36.70 -16.10
CA VAL A 9 26.93 36.80 -17.08
C VAL A 9 28.24 37.25 -16.42
N ASP A 10 28.18 38.10 -15.38
CA ASP A 10 29.37 38.55 -14.65
C ASP A 10 29.74 37.64 -13.48
N ARG A 11 28.87 36.71 -13.09
CA ARG A 11 29.04 35.83 -11.92
C ARG A 11 28.74 34.36 -12.26
N PRO A 12 29.53 33.74 -13.14
CA PRO A 12 29.28 32.37 -13.59
C PRO A 12 29.36 31.33 -12.47
N ILE A 13 30.21 31.57 -11.45
CA ILE A 13 30.31 30.70 -10.27
C ILE A 13 28.98 30.69 -9.50
N MET A 14 28.31 31.84 -9.38
CA MET A 14 27.04 31.92 -8.65
C MET A 14 25.92 31.20 -9.41
N ALA A 15 25.88 31.31 -10.74
CA ALA A 15 24.95 30.54 -11.57
C ALA A 15 25.17 29.03 -11.40
N ALA A 16 26.44 28.59 -11.49
CA ALA A 16 26.80 27.18 -11.30
C ALA A 16 26.44 26.66 -9.90
N VAL A 17 26.63 27.45 -8.84
CA VAL A 17 26.25 27.07 -7.47
C VAL A 17 24.73 26.87 -7.32
N LEU A 18 23.92 27.75 -7.92
CA LEU A 18 22.46 27.63 -7.88
C LEU A 18 21.98 26.39 -8.65
N SER A 19 22.52 26.15 -9.84
CA SER A 19 22.22 24.95 -10.62
C SER A 19 22.67 23.67 -9.90
N LEU A 20 23.84 23.69 -9.26
CA LEU A 20 24.33 22.57 -8.47
C LEU A 20 23.42 22.30 -7.26
N LEU A 21 22.88 23.35 -6.63
CA LEU A 21 21.93 23.20 -5.54
C LEU A 21 20.65 22.48 -5.99
N PHE A 22 20.10 22.82 -7.16
CA PHE A 22 18.96 22.09 -7.75
C PHE A 22 19.29 20.64 -8.05
N VAL A 23 20.49 20.37 -8.58
CA VAL A 23 20.92 19.00 -8.87
C VAL A 23 21.08 18.19 -7.58
N ILE A 24 21.68 18.75 -6.53
CA ILE A 24 21.88 18.06 -5.25
C ILE A 24 20.53 17.78 -4.57
N THR A 25 19.67 18.78 -4.44
CA THR A 25 18.36 18.60 -3.79
C THR A 25 17.47 17.66 -4.58
N GLY A 26 17.51 17.77 -5.91
CA GLY A 26 16.78 16.88 -6.81
C GLY A 26 17.28 15.45 -6.76
N ALA A 27 18.61 15.24 -6.76
CA ALA A 27 19.19 13.90 -6.66
C ALA A 27 18.84 13.23 -5.32
N ILE A 28 18.85 13.98 -4.21
CA ILE A 28 18.39 13.46 -2.91
C ILE A 28 16.89 13.11 -2.98
N ALA A 29 16.07 13.98 -3.57
CA ALA A 29 14.65 13.78 -3.70
C ALA A 29 14.28 12.53 -4.52
N VAL A 30 15.02 12.21 -5.58
CA VAL A 30 14.80 11.00 -6.39
C VAL A 30 14.81 9.73 -5.54
N PHE A 31 15.68 9.65 -4.52
CA PHE A 31 15.76 8.48 -3.64
C PHE A 31 14.70 8.47 -2.53
N GLN A 32 14.06 9.61 -2.24
CA GLN A 32 13.03 9.73 -1.19
C GLN A 32 11.60 9.72 -1.74
N LEU A 33 11.42 10.02 -3.03
CA LEU A 33 10.10 10.05 -3.65
C LEU A 33 9.47 8.65 -3.64
N PRO A 34 8.20 8.52 -3.20
CA PRO A 34 7.49 7.25 -3.26
C PRO A 34 7.29 6.84 -4.71
N ILE A 35 7.46 5.56 -5.00
CA ILE A 35 7.30 5.00 -6.34
C ILE A 35 6.00 4.21 -6.39
N SER A 36 5.16 4.53 -7.37
CA SER A 36 3.88 3.85 -7.61
C SER A 36 3.55 3.82 -9.10
N GLU A 37 2.66 2.92 -9.53
CA GLU A 37 2.21 2.91 -10.93
C GLU A 37 1.38 4.16 -11.25
N TYR A 38 0.46 4.48 -10.34
CA TYR A 38 -0.47 5.60 -10.41
C TYR A 38 -0.43 6.42 -9.12
N PRO A 39 -0.86 7.69 -9.16
CA PRO A 39 -1.13 8.45 -7.94
C PRO A 39 -2.21 7.77 -7.08
N GLN A 40 -2.21 8.06 -5.78
CA GLN A 40 -3.23 7.57 -4.86
C GLN A 40 -4.57 8.29 -5.10
N VAL A 41 -5.32 7.78 -6.07
CA VAL A 41 -6.64 8.30 -6.47
C VAL A 41 -7.79 7.52 -5.87
N VAL A 42 -7.49 6.41 -5.20
CA VAL A 42 -8.50 5.54 -4.62
C VAL A 42 -9.00 6.16 -3.32
N PRO A 43 -10.31 6.44 -3.19
CA PRO A 43 -10.88 6.97 -1.97
C PRO A 43 -10.56 6.07 -0.76
N PRO A 44 -10.15 6.65 0.37
CA PRO A 44 -9.85 5.87 1.57
C PRO A 44 -11.11 5.18 2.11
N THR A 45 -10.97 3.96 2.63
CA THR A 45 -12.10 3.20 3.18
C THR A 45 -11.83 2.67 4.59
N VAL A 46 -12.89 2.61 5.39
CA VAL A 46 -12.93 1.90 6.66
C VAL A 46 -13.89 0.73 6.49
N VAL A 47 -13.41 -0.47 6.78
CA VAL A 47 -14.17 -1.71 6.63
C VAL A 47 -14.58 -2.21 8.00
N VAL A 48 -15.89 -2.40 8.18
CA VAL A 48 -16.50 -3.02 9.35
C VAL A 48 -16.86 -4.46 8.99
N ARG A 49 -16.35 -5.43 9.74
CA ARG A 49 -16.65 -6.86 9.55
C ARG A 49 -17.34 -7.42 10.78
N ALA A 50 -18.35 -8.25 10.54
CA ALA A 50 -19.05 -9.01 11.55
C ALA A 50 -19.34 -10.43 11.02
N THR A 51 -19.46 -11.40 11.91
CA THR A 51 -19.78 -12.79 11.53
C THR A 51 -20.97 -13.29 12.35
N TYR A 52 -21.97 -13.84 11.66
CA TYR A 52 -23.13 -14.49 12.21
C TYR A 52 -23.25 -15.92 11.64
N PRO A 53 -22.52 -16.89 12.20
CA PRO A 53 -22.48 -18.25 11.67
C PRO A 53 -23.87 -18.90 11.62
N GLY A 54 -24.23 -19.45 10.46
CA GLY A 54 -25.50 -20.15 10.25
C GLY A 54 -26.68 -19.24 9.87
N ALA A 55 -26.51 -17.91 9.88
CA ALA A 55 -27.51 -17.00 9.34
C ALA A 55 -27.42 -16.93 7.81
N ASN A 56 -28.57 -16.79 7.13
CA ASN A 56 -28.60 -16.54 5.69
C ASN A 56 -28.36 -15.04 5.39
N PRO A 57 -28.01 -14.66 4.15
CA PRO A 57 -27.71 -13.26 3.82
C PRO A 57 -28.84 -12.27 4.15
N GLY A 58 -30.10 -12.68 4.01
CA GLY A 58 -31.26 -11.84 4.33
C GLY A 58 -31.34 -11.50 5.82
N VAL A 59 -31.20 -12.52 6.69
CA VAL A 59 -31.18 -12.33 8.15
C VAL A 59 -30.00 -11.46 8.55
N ILE A 60 -28.82 -11.66 7.96
CA ILE A 60 -27.63 -10.83 8.24
C ILE A 60 -27.87 -9.37 7.84
N ALA A 61 -28.47 -9.15 6.67
CA ALA A 61 -28.78 -7.80 6.19
C ALA A 61 -29.72 -7.07 7.18
N GLU A 62 -30.79 -7.72 7.61
CA GLU A 62 -31.81 -7.12 8.50
C GLU A 62 -31.32 -6.96 9.94
N THR A 63 -30.62 -7.95 10.48
CA THR A 63 -30.29 -8.02 11.92
C THR A 63 -28.90 -7.50 12.27
N VAL A 64 -27.99 -7.41 11.30
CA VAL A 64 -26.59 -6.98 11.52
C VAL A 64 -26.24 -5.77 10.67
N ALA A 65 -26.42 -5.82 9.35
CA ALA A 65 -26.01 -4.74 8.46
C ALA A 65 -26.85 -3.48 8.68
N THR A 66 -28.19 -3.57 8.67
CA THR A 66 -29.07 -2.41 8.81
C THR A 66 -28.84 -1.61 10.11
N PRO A 67 -28.74 -2.24 11.31
CA PRO A 67 -28.42 -1.49 12.52
C PRO A 67 -27.06 -0.77 12.46
N LEU A 68 -26.05 -1.39 11.85
CA LEU A 68 -24.72 -0.79 11.70
C LEU A 68 -24.74 0.37 10.70
N GLU A 69 -25.35 0.18 9.53
CA GLU A 69 -25.53 1.23 8.51
C GLU A 69 -26.26 2.45 9.09
N GLN A 70 -27.35 2.25 9.83
CA GLN A 70 -28.11 3.34 10.43
C GLN A 70 -27.29 4.17 11.42
N GLN A 71 -26.40 3.54 12.19
CA GLN A 71 -25.55 4.26 13.16
C GLN A 71 -24.34 4.92 12.52
N ILE A 72 -23.76 4.28 11.49
CA ILE A 72 -22.58 4.74 10.77
C ILE A 72 -22.93 5.83 9.75
N ASN A 73 -24.18 5.90 9.28
CA ASN A 73 -24.60 6.95 8.38
C ASN A 73 -24.42 8.35 9.03
N GLY A 74 -23.82 9.27 8.28
CA GLY A 74 -23.55 10.63 8.74
C GLY A 74 -22.23 10.82 9.51
N VAL A 75 -21.29 9.87 9.42
CA VAL A 75 -19.88 10.11 9.80
C VAL A 75 -19.28 11.19 8.88
N GLU A 76 -18.44 12.06 9.45
CA GLU A 76 -17.89 13.21 8.71
C GLU A 76 -17.00 12.76 7.54
N GLY A 77 -17.13 13.43 6.39
CA GLY A 77 -16.36 13.11 5.19
C GLY A 77 -16.74 11.79 4.50
N MET A 78 -17.81 11.10 4.93
CA MET A 78 -18.35 9.92 4.24
C MET A 78 -18.94 10.30 2.87
N LEU A 79 -18.54 9.58 1.82
CA LEU A 79 -19.14 9.71 0.49
C LEU A 79 -20.32 8.76 0.31
N TYR A 80 -20.09 7.49 0.58
CA TYR A 80 -21.09 6.43 0.49
C TYR A 80 -20.65 5.23 1.33
N SER A 81 -21.58 4.32 1.57
CA SER A 81 -21.29 3.03 2.17
C SER A 81 -21.92 1.92 1.34
N SER A 82 -21.31 0.74 1.37
CA SER A 82 -21.86 -0.47 0.78
C SER A 82 -21.69 -1.62 1.76
N SER A 83 -22.75 -2.39 2.00
CA SER A 83 -22.68 -3.64 2.74
C SER A 83 -22.84 -4.83 1.82
N GLN A 84 -22.18 -5.91 2.21
CA GLN A 84 -22.31 -7.21 1.58
C GLN A 84 -22.50 -8.24 2.68
N ALA A 85 -23.55 -9.05 2.54
CA ALA A 85 -23.80 -10.22 3.37
C ALA A 85 -23.64 -11.48 2.50
N THR A 86 -22.86 -12.44 2.99
CA THR A 86 -22.54 -13.68 2.27
C THR A 86 -23.13 -14.89 2.99
N SER A 87 -23.39 -15.97 2.24
CA SER A 87 -24.06 -17.18 2.75
C SER A 87 -23.22 -17.99 3.75
N ASP A 88 -21.94 -17.64 3.90
CA ASP A 88 -21.03 -18.18 4.92
C ASP A 88 -21.17 -17.49 6.29
N GLY A 89 -22.11 -16.54 6.43
CA GLY A 89 -22.37 -15.85 7.68
C GLY A 89 -21.57 -14.56 7.85
N VAL A 90 -20.81 -14.12 6.85
CA VAL A 90 -19.98 -12.90 6.97
C VAL A 90 -20.74 -11.67 6.47
N MET A 91 -20.60 -10.57 7.21
CA MET A 91 -21.03 -9.24 6.80
C MET A 91 -19.80 -8.34 6.67
N THR A 92 -19.69 -7.66 5.54
CA THR A 92 -18.67 -6.64 5.30
C THR A 92 -19.36 -5.33 4.91
N LEU A 93 -19.20 -4.29 5.73
CA LEU A 93 -19.67 -2.93 5.47
C LEU A 93 -18.46 -2.04 5.17
N THR A 94 -18.39 -1.53 3.96
CA THR A 94 -17.31 -0.65 3.49
C THR A 94 -17.81 0.79 3.50
N VAL A 95 -17.19 1.62 4.32
CA VAL A 95 -17.47 3.06 4.39
C VAL A 95 -16.39 3.79 3.60
N THR A 96 -16.79 4.50 2.55
CA THR A 96 -15.88 5.22 1.66
C THR A 96 -15.87 6.70 1.99
N PHE A 97 -14.69 7.29 2.12
CA PHE A 97 -14.47 8.68 2.52
C PHE A 97 -13.92 9.53 1.38
N ALA A 98 -14.12 10.84 1.46
CA ALA A 98 -13.53 11.79 0.53
C ALA A 98 -12.00 11.75 0.54
N LEU A 99 -11.38 12.06 -0.60
CA LEU A 99 -9.93 12.23 -0.69
C LEU A 99 -9.50 13.38 0.24
N GLY A 100 -8.46 13.15 1.03
CA GLY A 100 -7.97 14.10 2.04
C GLY A 100 -8.52 13.90 3.46
N THR A 101 -9.53 13.05 3.65
CA THR A 101 -10.02 12.70 5.00
C THR A 101 -8.94 11.98 5.81
N ASN A 102 -8.75 12.39 7.07
CA ASN A 102 -7.84 11.71 7.99
C ASN A 102 -8.41 10.34 8.37
N LEU A 103 -7.82 9.28 7.81
CA LEU A 103 -8.25 7.90 8.08
C LEU A 103 -8.16 7.49 9.54
N ASN A 104 -7.25 8.07 10.34
CA ASN A 104 -7.14 7.77 11.76
C ASN A 104 -8.37 8.26 12.52
N GLU A 105 -8.83 9.47 12.21
CA GLU A 105 -10.03 10.07 12.80
C GLU A 105 -11.27 9.34 12.30
N ALA A 106 -11.39 9.12 10.98
CA ALA A 106 -12.50 8.40 10.38
C ALA A 106 -12.68 6.98 10.96
N GLN A 107 -11.58 6.25 11.20
CA GLN A 107 -11.65 4.94 11.84
C GLN A 107 -12.22 5.03 13.26
N VAL A 108 -11.76 6.00 14.06
CA VAL A 108 -12.24 6.20 15.44
C VAL A 108 -13.71 6.58 15.44
N GLU A 109 -14.15 7.46 14.54
CA GLU A 109 -15.55 7.83 14.41
C GLU A 109 -16.43 6.64 14.04
N VAL A 110 -16.04 5.86 13.02
CA VAL A 110 -16.77 4.63 12.64
C VAL A 110 -16.80 3.65 13.80
N GLN A 111 -15.69 3.44 14.51
CA GLN A 111 -15.64 2.54 15.67
C GLN A 111 -16.58 3.01 16.79
N ASN A 112 -16.66 4.32 17.05
CA ASN A 112 -17.60 4.89 18.02
C ASN A 112 -19.06 4.66 17.60
N ARG A 113 -19.39 4.78 16.30
CA ARG A 113 -20.72 4.46 15.78
C ARG A 113 -21.04 2.96 15.87
N VAL A 114 -20.08 2.09 15.58
CA VAL A 114 -20.20 0.63 15.75
C VAL A 114 -20.48 0.28 17.21
N ALA A 115 -19.77 0.90 18.16
CA ALA A 115 -19.99 0.67 19.59
C ALA A 115 -21.40 1.05 20.06
N GLN A 116 -22.00 2.10 19.47
CA GLN A 116 -23.39 2.49 19.74
C GLN A 116 -24.41 1.51 19.13
N ALA A 117 -24.06 0.86 18.02
CA ALA A 117 -24.91 -0.16 17.37
C ALA A 117 -24.82 -1.52 18.07
N LEU A 118 -23.70 -1.82 18.75
CA LEU A 118 -23.38 -3.13 19.31
C LEU A 118 -24.51 -3.74 20.16
N PRO A 119 -25.21 -3.00 21.05
CA PRO A 119 -26.29 -3.57 21.87
C PRO A 119 -27.52 -4.01 21.08
N ARG A 120 -27.68 -3.55 19.83
CA ARG A 120 -28.79 -3.93 18.94
C ARG A 120 -28.49 -5.19 18.11
N LEU A 121 -27.24 -5.66 18.12
CA LEU A 121 -26.84 -6.83 17.35
C LEU A 121 -27.17 -8.13 18.10
N PRO A 122 -27.34 -9.26 17.41
CA PRO A 122 -27.48 -10.58 18.04
C PRO A 122 -26.32 -10.92 18.99
N GLU A 123 -26.59 -11.64 20.09
CA GLU A 123 -25.57 -11.99 21.09
C GLU A 123 -24.41 -12.81 20.51
N GLU A 124 -24.68 -13.69 19.54
CA GLU A 124 -23.65 -14.46 18.84
C GLU A 124 -22.65 -13.56 18.13
N VAL A 125 -23.12 -12.49 17.48
CA VAL A 125 -22.29 -11.51 16.76
C VAL A 125 -21.51 -10.66 17.76
N GLN A 126 -22.15 -10.21 18.84
CA GLN A 126 -21.48 -9.46 19.91
C GLN A 126 -20.34 -10.29 20.53
N ARG A 127 -20.58 -11.58 20.78
CA ARG A 127 -19.59 -12.51 21.35
C ARG A 127 -18.40 -12.76 20.41
N LEU A 128 -18.64 -12.84 19.11
CA LEU A 128 -17.57 -12.97 18.11
C LEU A 128 -16.84 -11.65 17.85
N GLY A 129 -17.48 -10.53 18.18
CA GLY A 129 -16.95 -9.18 18.03
C GLY A 129 -17.16 -8.62 16.62
N VAL A 130 -17.22 -7.29 16.55
CA VAL A 130 -17.25 -6.52 15.31
C VAL A 130 -15.93 -5.79 15.16
N THR A 131 -15.24 -5.99 14.05
CA THR A 131 -13.93 -5.35 13.81
C THR A 131 -14.07 -4.17 12.88
N THR A 132 -13.37 -3.08 13.20
CA THR A 132 -13.29 -1.87 12.35
C THR A 132 -11.83 -1.64 11.98
N GLN A 133 -11.51 -1.77 10.70
CA GLN A 133 -10.14 -1.67 10.20
C GLN A 133 -10.05 -0.68 9.04
N LYS A 134 -8.96 0.06 8.97
CA LYS A 134 -8.61 0.80 7.75
C LYS A 134 -8.26 -0.21 6.68
N SER A 135 -8.84 -0.07 5.49
CA SER A 135 -8.50 -0.92 4.37
C SER A 135 -8.10 -0.06 3.19
N SER A 136 -6.91 -0.33 2.65
CA SER A 136 -6.64 0.02 1.26
C SER A 136 -7.12 -1.15 0.41
N PRO A 137 -7.86 -0.93 -0.69
CA PRO A 137 -8.11 -1.97 -1.68
C PRO A 137 -6.84 -2.27 -2.51
N ASP A 138 -5.73 -1.58 -2.26
CA ASP A 138 -4.47 -1.74 -2.97
C ASP A 138 -3.76 -3.05 -2.59
N LEU A 139 -4.05 -4.09 -3.37
CA LEU A 139 -3.39 -5.40 -3.28
C LEU A 139 -1.98 -5.29 -3.85
N THR A 140 -0.98 -5.19 -2.97
CA THR A 140 0.41 -4.99 -3.36
C THR A 140 1.04 -6.26 -3.91
N MET A 141 0.75 -7.42 -3.28
CA MET A 141 1.36 -8.70 -3.67
C MET A 141 0.59 -9.88 -3.07
N VAL A 142 0.65 -11.04 -3.71
CA VAL A 142 0.16 -12.31 -3.14
C VAL A 142 1.29 -13.33 -3.07
N VAL A 143 1.62 -13.74 -1.86
CA VAL A 143 2.49 -14.88 -1.58
C VAL A 143 1.65 -16.14 -1.53
N HIS A 144 2.02 -17.17 -2.28
CA HIS A 144 1.34 -18.46 -2.28
C HIS A 144 2.21 -19.49 -1.59
N LEU A 145 1.70 -20.12 -0.54
CA LEU A 145 2.32 -21.31 0.06
C LEU A 145 1.81 -22.56 -0.66
N VAL A 146 2.74 -23.44 -1.00
CA VAL A 146 2.47 -24.67 -1.77
C VAL A 146 3.19 -25.86 -1.13
N SER A 147 2.67 -27.06 -1.39
CA SER A 147 3.36 -28.31 -1.06
C SER A 147 3.69 -29.06 -2.35
N PRO A 148 4.90 -28.90 -2.93
CA PRO A 148 5.24 -29.48 -4.23
C PRO A 148 5.23 -31.01 -4.26
N ASP A 149 5.49 -31.66 -3.11
CA ASP A 149 5.44 -33.11 -2.95
C ASP A 149 4.07 -33.62 -2.49
N HIS A 150 3.06 -32.74 -2.40
CA HIS A 150 1.71 -33.05 -1.91
C HIS A 150 1.69 -33.69 -0.51
N ARG A 151 2.71 -33.42 0.31
CA ARG A 151 2.81 -33.95 1.67
C ARG A 151 1.82 -33.30 2.62
N TYR A 152 1.54 -32.02 2.42
CA TYR A 152 0.65 -31.23 3.26
C TYR A 152 -0.58 -30.78 2.48
N ASP A 153 -1.73 -30.85 3.14
CA ASP A 153 -2.99 -30.34 2.62
C ASP A 153 -3.10 -28.81 2.78
N MET A 154 -4.10 -28.23 2.11
CA MET A 154 -4.37 -26.79 2.22
C MET A 154 -4.62 -26.32 3.66
N LEU A 155 -5.18 -27.16 4.54
CA LEU A 155 -5.45 -26.82 5.94
C LEU A 155 -4.17 -26.67 6.75
N TYR A 156 -3.23 -27.60 6.59
CA TYR A 156 -1.91 -27.48 7.19
C TYR A 156 -1.18 -26.24 6.71
N LEU A 157 -1.15 -26.00 5.39
CA LEU A 157 -0.50 -24.82 4.82
C LEU A 157 -1.12 -23.52 5.34
N SER A 158 -2.45 -23.47 5.52
CA SER A 158 -3.18 -22.29 5.99
C SER A 158 -2.82 -21.93 7.43
N ASN A 159 -2.77 -22.94 8.29
CA ASN A 159 -2.39 -22.77 9.69
C ASN A 159 -0.89 -22.47 9.83
N TYR A 160 -0.04 -23.10 9.02
CA TYR A 160 1.38 -22.77 8.97
C TYR A 160 1.60 -21.30 8.56
N ALA A 161 0.89 -20.82 7.52
CA ALA A 161 0.90 -19.42 7.10
C ALA A 161 0.54 -18.49 8.25
N ARG A 162 -0.53 -18.82 8.98
CA ARG A 162 -1.04 -18.00 10.09
C ARG A 162 -0.06 -17.91 11.25
N LEU A 163 0.49 -19.04 11.66
CA LEU A 163 1.34 -19.14 12.85
C LEU A 163 2.76 -18.61 12.61
N HIS A 164 3.29 -18.79 11.40
CA HIS A 164 4.72 -18.52 11.12
C HIS A 164 4.97 -17.41 10.10
N VAL A 165 4.02 -17.08 9.23
CA VAL A 165 4.22 -16.13 8.12
C VAL A 165 3.45 -14.82 8.32
N GLN A 166 2.17 -14.89 8.69
CA GLN A 166 1.27 -13.72 8.72
C GLN A 166 1.78 -12.60 9.62
N ASP A 167 2.15 -12.91 10.86
CA ASP A 167 2.61 -11.90 11.82
C ASP A 167 3.98 -11.32 11.46
N VAL A 168 4.82 -12.07 10.75
CA VAL A 168 6.10 -11.56 10.23
C VAL A 168 5.83 -10.54 9.14
N LEU A 169 4.94 -10.86 8.19
CA LEU A 169 4.60 -9.96 7.09
C LEU A 169 3.81 -8.72 7.55
N ARG A 170 2.92 -8.87 8.54
CA ARG A 170 2.15 -7.75 9.11
C ARG A 170 3.01 -6.71 9.82
N ARG A 171 4.22 -7.08 10.27
CA ARG A 171 5.15 -6.18 10.95
C ARG A 171 6.07 -5.40 10.01
N LEU A 172 6.08 -5.73 8.72
CA LEU A 172 6.86 -5.00 7.72
C LEU A 172 6.34 -3.58 7.57
N ASP A 173 7.23 -2.63 7.32
CA ASP A 173 6.81 -1.23 7.21
C ASP A 173 6.00 -1.03 5.92
N GLY A 174 4.97 -0.20 6.02
CA GLY A 174 4.04 0.04 4.93
C GLY A 174 2.97 -1.06 4.72
N VAL A 175 3.08 -2.23 5.34
CA VAL A 175 2.02 -3.26 5.27
C VAL A 175 0.82 -2.85 6.14
N GLY A 176 -0.38 -2.90 5.55
CA GLY A 176 -1.63 -2.50 6.20
C GLY A 176 -2.44 -3.68 6.69
N ASP A 177 -2.65 -4.66 5.83
CA ASP A 177 -3.28 -5.92 6.20
C ASP A 177 -2.65 -7.09 5.44
N VAL A 178 -2.67 -8.26 6.07
CA VAL A 178 -2.27 -9.52 5.46
C VAL A 178 -3.37 -10.50 5.76
N GLN A 179 -4.03 -10.97 4.71
CA GLN A 179 -5.11 -11.95 4.82
C GLN A 179 -4.59 -13.32 4.41
N ILE A 180 -5.33 -14.38 4.78
CA ILE A 180 -5.01 -15.75 4.42
C ILE A 180 -6.24 -16.32 3.73
N PHE A 181 -6.09 -16.64 2.46
CA PHE A 181 -7.09 -17.26 1.61
C PHE A 181 -6.72 -18.73 1.44
N GLY A 182 -7.47 -19.61 2.10
CA GLY A 182 -7.23 -21.04 2.14
C GLY A 182 -8.28 -21.75 2.97
N ALA A 183 -7.96 -22.96 3.45
CA ALA A 183 -8.87 -23.82 4.19
C ALA A 183 -9.08 -23.39 5.66
N GLY A 184 -9.08 -22.09 5.99
CA GLY A 184 -9.38 -21.63 7.35
C GLY A 184 -8.34 -21.99 8.42
N GLU A 185 -8.79 -22.13 9.67
CA GLU A 185 -8.01 -22.44 10.86
C GLU A 185 -8.34 -23.85 11.39
N TYR A 186 -7.38 -24.45 12.10
CA TYR A 186 -7.64 -25.69 12.83
C TYR A 186 -8.70 -25.48 13.90
N SER A 187 -9.77 -26.26 13.81
CA SER A 187 -10.90 -26.23 14.72
C SER A 187 -11.29 -27.65 15.10
N MET A 188 -11.65 -27.86 16.37
CA MET A 188 -12.20 -29.13 16.81
C MET A 188 -13.64 -29.26 16.26
N ARG A 189 -13.82 -30.16 15.29
CA ARG A 189 -15.11 -30.38 14.65
C ARG A 189 -15.85 -31.53 15.31
N VAL A 190 -17.03 -31.21 15.83
CA VAL A 190 -17.97 -32.17 16.44
C VAL A 190 -19.16 -32.34 15.51
N TRP A 191 -19.13 -33.39 14.69
CA TRP A 191 -20.20 -33.71 13.73
C TRP A 191 -21.25 -34.59 14.41
N LEU A 192 -22.33 -33.96 14.85
CA LEU A 192 -23.42 -34.63 15.56
C LEU A 192 -24.21 -35.57 14.64
N ASP A 193 -24.49 -36.78 15.11
CA ASP A 193 -25.38 -37.72 14.45
C ASP A 193 -26.80 -37.58 15.05
N PRO A 194 -27.77 -37.03 14.29
CA PRO A 194 -29.11 -36.77 14.82
C PRO A 194 -29.86 -38.05 15.20
N GLN A 195 -29.58 -39.18 14.53
CA GLN A 195 -30.24 -40.45 14.84
C GLN A 195 -29.73 -41.01 16.16
N LYS A 196 -28.41 -40.97 16.39
CA LYS A 196 -27.81 -41.44 17.65
C LYS A 196 -28.17 -40.55 18.85
N LEU A 197 -28.29 -39.24 18.63
CA LEU A 197 -28.80 -38.32 19.64
C LEU A 197 -30.25 -38.65 20.01
N ALA A 198 -31.13 -38.81 19.01
CA ALA A 198 -32.53 -39.12 19.23
C ALA A 198 -32.75 -40.48 19.94
N GLN A 199 -32.00 -41.52 19.57
CA GLN A 199 -32.06 -42.84 20.22
C GLN A 199 -31.74 -42.79 21.72
N ARG A 200 -30.91 -41.83 22.13
CA ARG A 200 -30.54 -41.63 23.54
C ARG A 200 -31.34 -40.54 24.21
N GLY A 201 -32.33 -39.93 23.54
CA GLY A 201 -33.11 -38.82 24.08
C GLY A 201 -32.24 -37.59 24.41
N LEU A 202 -31.18 -37.36 23.66
CA LEU A 202 -30.28 -36.22 23.80
C LEU A 202 -30.58 -35.18 22.70
N THR A 203 -30.42 -33.90 23.03
CA THR A 203 -30.55 -32.79 22.10
C THR A 203 -29.18 -32.22 21.74
N THR A 204 -29.12 -31.38 20.69
CA THR A 204 -27.91 -30.61 20.36
C THR A 204 -27.51 -29.67 21.50
N GLY A 205 -28.49 -29.12 22.23
CA GLY A 205 -28.27 -28.24 23.39
C GLY A 205 -27.53 -28.95 24.53
N ASP A 206 -27.85 -30.22 24.79
CA ASP A 206 -27.18 -31.02 25.82
C ASP A 206 -25.69 -31.20 25.50
N VAL A 207 -25.36 -31.44 24.23
CA VAL A 207 -23.97 -31.57 23.77
C VAL A 207 -23.21 -30.26 23.92
N VAL A 208 -23.80 -29.14 23.47
CA VAL A 208 -23.17 -27.81 23.61
C VAL A 208 -22.93 -27.47 25.08
N LYS A 209 -23.89 -27.76 25.96
CA LYS A 209 -23.77 -27.56 27.40
C LYS A 209 -22.63 -28.40 27.98
N ALA A 210 -22.59 -29.70 27.68
CA ALA A 210 -21.55 -30.61 28.16
C ALA A 210 -20.14 -30.17 27.73
N ILE A 211 -19.98 -29.73 26.47
CA ILE A 211 -18.71 -29.19 25.98
C ILE A 211 -18.33 -27.92 26.76
N ARG A 212 -19.26 -26.99 26.99
CA ARG A 212 -18.98 -25.75 27.74
C ARG A 212 -18.60 -26.00 29.21
N GLU A 213 -19.19 -27.01 29.84
CA GLU A 213 -18.91 -27.37 31.24
C GLU A 213 -17.57 -28.09 31.42
N GLN A 214 -17.17 -28.94 30.46
CA GLN A 214 -15.96 -29.76 30.58
C GLN A 214 -14.74 -29.17 29.85
N ASN A 215 -14.92 -28.31 28.85
CA ASN A 215 -13.84 -27.62 28.14
C ASN A 215 -13.66 -26.17 28.63
N VAL A 216 -13.43 -26.01 29.94
CA VAL A 216 -13.27 -24.70 30.57
C VAL A 216 -11.92 -24.59 31.27
N GLN A 217 -11.28 -23.43 31.14
CA GLN A 217 -10.10 -23.10 31.93
C GLN A 217 -10.58 -22.50 33.26
N VAL A 218 -10.39 -23.22 34.36
CA VAL A 218 -10.72 -22.70 35.70
C VAL A 218 -9.49 -22.12 36.37
N ALA A 219 -9.66 -20.97 37.04
CA ALA A 219 -8.64 -20.38 37.89
C ALA A 219 -8.70 -21.06 39.27
N ALA A 220 -7.96 -22.16 39.44
CA ALA A 220 -8.03 -22.98 40.65
C ALA A 220 -7.32 -22.38 41.88
N GLY A 221 -6.65 -21.23 41.72
CA GLY A 221 -6.01 -20.51 42.81
C GLY A 221 -4.65 -21.11 43.22
N LYS A 222 -4.23 -20.78 44.44
CA LYS A 222 -2.95 -21.20 45.00
C LYS A 222 -3.15 -21.72 46.42
N LEU A 223 -2.49 -22.82 46.76
CA LEU A 223 -2.39 -23.30 48.13
C LEU A 223 -1.47 -22.38 48.93
N ASN A 224 -1.82 -22.15 50.19
CA ASN A 224 -1.10 -21.29 51.13
C ASN A 224 -0.97 -19.80 50.70
N ALA A 225 -1.84 -19.33 49.80
CA ALA A 225 -1.93 -17.90 49.52
C ALA A 225 -2.58 -17.17 50.72
N PRO A 226 -2.01 -16.04 51.18
CA PRO A 226 -2.65 -15.20 52.19
C PRO A 226 -4.02 -14.66 51.70
N PRO A 227 -5.00 -14.51 52.61
CA PRO A 227 -4.94 -14.77 54.05
C PRO A 227 -5.19 -16.26 54.38
N GLY A 228 -4.25 -16.90 55.07
CA GLY A 228 -4.34 -18.30 55.49
C GLY A 228 -3.72 -18.53 56.88
N PRO A 229 -4.14 -19.58 57.62
CA PRO A 229 -3.79 -19.77 59.03
C PRO A 229 -2.35 -20.27 59.30
N GLY A 230 -1.36 -19.92 58.47
CA GLY A 230 0.03 -20.36 58.70
C GLY A 230 1.08 -19.59 57.91
N ASP A 231 2.25 -19.47 58.51
CA ASP A 231 3.47 -18.84 57.96
C ASP A 231 4.19 -19.80 56.99
N SER A 232 3.43 -20.38 56.06
CA SER A 232 3.94 -21.40 55.14
C SER A 232 4.92 -20.79 54.15
N ALA A 233 6.15 -21.32 54.09
CA ALA A 233 7.24 -20.76 53.27
C ALA A 233 7.01 -20.87 51.75
N PHE A 234 6.04 -21.67 51.30
CA PHE A 234 5.78 -21.93 49.89
C PHE A 234 4.30 -21.81 49.51
N GLN A 235 4.05 -21.05 48.45
CA GLN A 235 2.77 -21.00 47.74
C GLN A 235 2.84 -21.95 46.55
N LEU A 236 1.86 -22.84 46.42
CA LEU A 236 1.79 -23.80 45.30
C LEU A 236 0.60 -23.45 44.40
N ASN A 237 0.85 -23.24 43.11
CA ASN A 237 -0.23 -23.02 42.14
C ASN A 237 -1.00 -24.33 41.93
N ILE A 238 -2.34 -24.26 42.01
CA ILE A 238 -3.20 -25.40 41.69
C ILE A 238 -3.42 -25.39 40.18
N ASN A 239 -2.97 -26.45 39.51
CA ASN A 239 -3.24 -26.67 38.09
C ASN A 239 -4.34 -27.72 37.96
N THR A 240 -5.49 -27.33 37.43
CA THR A 240 -6.55 -28.26 37.02
C THR A 240 -6.40 -28.63 35.56
N ARG A 241 -7.08 -29.70 35.13
CA ARG A 241 -7.24 -29.99 33.70
C ARG A 241 -8.05 -28.85 33.10
N GLY A 242 -7.39 -28.05 32.27
CA GLY A 242 -7.95 -26.86 31.64
C GLY A 242 -8.69 -27.20 30.35
N ARG A 243 -8.57 -26.33 29.35
CA ARG A 243 -9.11 -26.61 28.01
C ARG A 243 -8.55 -27.91 27.44
N LEU A 244 -9.44 -28.69 26.82
CA LEU A 244 -9.10 -29.94 26.16
C LEU A 244 -8.29 -29.65 24.89
N SER A 245 -7.24 -30.42 24.65
CA SER A 245 -6.27 -30.16 23.57
C SER A 245 -6.24 -31.23 22.49
N SER A 246 -6.71 -32.45 22.77
CA SER A 246 -6.68 -33.55 21.80
C SER A 246 -8.08 -33.99 21.36
N VAL A 247 -8.17 -34.57 20.17
CA VAL A 247 -9.41 -35.19 19.65
C VAL A 247 -9.95 -36.24 20.61
N ASN A 248 -9.07 -37.01 21.25
CA ASN A 248 -9.45 -38.04 22.21
C ASN A 248 -10.06 -37.44 23.48
N ASP A 249 -9.53 -36.32 23.98
CA ASP A 249 -10.13 -35.63 25.13
C ASP A 249 -11.59 -35.23 24.86
N PHE A 250 -11.86 -34.71 23.67
CA PHE A 250 -13.22 -34.35 23.27
C PHE A 250 -14.12 -35.58 23.12
N ARG A 251 -13.59 -36.70 22.61
CA ARG A 251 -14.33 -37.96 22.48
C ARG A 251 -14.81 -38.51 23.83
N GLU A 252 -14.04 -38.30 24.89
CA GLU A 252 -14.36 -38.75 26.24
C GLU A 252 -15.31 -37.81 27.01
N ILE A 253 -15.71 -36.66 26.43
CA ILE A 253 -16.67 -35.75 27.08
C ILE A 253 -17.94 -36.52 27.45
N ILE A 254 -18.33 -36.42 28.72
CA ILE A 254 -19.48 -37.13 29.27
C ILE A 254 -20.73 -36.32 28.98
N LEU A 255 -21.71 -36.92 28.30
CA LEU A 255 -22.99 -36.27 27.98
C LEU A 255 -24.07 -36.59 29.02
N ARG A 256 -24.14 -37.86 29.44
CA ARG A 256 -25.11 -38.34 30.42
C ARG A 256 -24.61 -39.63 31.06
N ALA A 257 -24.96 -39.84 32.33
CA ALA A 257 -24.89 -41.16 32.97
C ALA A 257 -26.30 -41.77 32.98
N ASP A 258 -26.43 -42.98 32.44
CA ASP A 258 -27.68 -43.71 32.39
C ASP A 258 -27.96 -44.41 33.74
N PRO A 259 -29.23 -44.73 34.06
CA PRO A 259 -29.60 -45.32 35.35
C PRO A 259 -28.99 -46.70 35.63
N ASP A 260 -28.53 -47.38 34.58
CA ASP A 260 -27.84 -48.67 34.64
C ASP A 260 -26.34 -48.55 34.97
N GLY A 261 -25.84 -47.31 35.15
CA GLY A 261 -24.44 -47.00 35.42
C GLY A 261 -23.58 -46.87 34.17
N SER A 262 -24.13 -47.04 32.96
CA SER A 262 -23.42 -46.76 31.72
C SER A 262 -23.30 -45.25 31.49
N VAL A 263 -22.23 -44.82 30.80
CA VAL A 263 -21.96 -43.41 30.53
C VAL A 263 -21.95 -43.20 29.02
N VAL A 264 -22.73 -42.22 28.57
CA VAL A 264 -22.77 -41.80 27.17
C VAL A 264 -21.70 -40.74 26.96
N HIS A 265 -20.73 -41.06 26.11
CA HIS A 265 -19.68 -40.13 25.72
C HIS A 265 -20.00 -39.43 24.39
N LEU A 266 -19.29 -38.34 24.11
CA LEU A 266 -19.46 -37.60 22.86
C LEU A 266 -19.15 -38.47 21.63
N ARG A 267 -18.15 -39.36 21.71
CA ARG A 267 -17.82 -40.32 20.65
C ARG A 267 -18.98 -41.22 20.25
N ASP A 268 -19.94 -41.44 21.16
CA ASP A 268 -21.05 -42.35 20.91
C ASP A 268 -22.15 -41.68 20.08
N VAL A 269 -22.20 -40.34 20.02
CA VAL A 269 -23.25 -39.57 19.32
C VAL A 269 -22.68 -38.61 18.27
N ALA A 270 -21.36 -38.48 18.15
CA ALA A 270 -20.73 -37.54 17.22
C ALA A 270 -19.38 -38.04 16.71
N ARG A 271 -19.03 -37.67 15.47
CA ARG A 271 -17.65 -37.80 14.96
C ARG A 271 -16.87 -36.58 15.37
N VAL A 272 -15.77 -36.80 16.10
CA VAL A 272 -14.86 -35.74 16.54
C VAL A 272 -13.54 -35.85 15.78
N GLU A 273 -13.12 -34.76 15.14
CA GLU A 273 -11.87 -34.65 14.39
C GLU A 273 -11.31 -33.22 14.43
N LEU A 274 -9.99 -33.09 14.20
CA LEU A 274 -9.38 -31.80 13.92
C LEU A 274 -9.60 -31.49 12.44
N GLY A 275 -10.35 -30.44 12.14
CA GLY A 275 -10.67 -30.02 10.77
C GLY A 275 -10.60 -28.52 10.62
N SER A 276 -11.12 -28.01 9.51
CA SER A 276 -11.25 -26.56 9.30
C SER A 276 -12.43 -25.97 10.07
N ASP A 277 -12.30 -24.73 10.54
CA ASP A 277 -13.40 -23.89 11.01
C ASP A 277 -14.39 -23.52 9.88
N GLN A 278 -13.90 -23.31 8.65
CA GLN A 278 -14.67 -22.94 7.45
C GLN A 278 -14.31 -23.76 6.19
N TYR A 279 -15.32 -24.08 5.38
CA TYR A 279 -15.14 -24.90 4.16
C TYR A 279 -15.57 -24.19 2.86
N ALA A 280 -15.97 -22.92 2.96
CA ALA A 280 -16.50 -22.14 1.84
C ALA A 280 -15.41 -21.61 0.90
N LEU A 281 -14.31 -21.11 1.47
CA LEU A 281 -13.21 -20.53 0.70
C LEU A 281 -12.14 -21.59 0.40
N ARG A 282 -11.74 -21.67 -0.87
CA ARG A 282 -10.65 -22.53 -1.34
C ARG A 282 -9.74 -21.71 -2.24
N SER A 283 -8.44 -21.94 -2.13
CA SER A 283 -7.44 -21.30 -2.98
C SER A 283 -6.68 -22.36 -3.75
N LEU A 284 -6.48 -22.10 -5.04
CA LEU A 284 -5.76 -22.97 -5.94
C LEU A 284 -4.75 -22.11 -6.70
N LEU A 285 -3.56 -22.66 -6.94
CA LEU A 285 -2.57 -22.08 -7.82
C LEU A 285 -2.26 -23.07 -8.94
N ASN A 286 -2.50 -22.69 -10.20
CA ASN A 286 -2.34 -23.59 -11.35
C ASN A 286 -3.07 -24.94 -11.15
N SER A 287 -4.29 -24.89 -10.60
CA SER A 287 -5.13 -26.04 -10.25
C SER A 287 -4.57 -26.98 -9.17
N GLN A 288 -3.53 -26.57 -8.45
CA GLN A 288 -3.00 -27.28 -7.28
C GLN A 288 -3.41 -26.56 -5.99
N GLU A 289 -3.59 -27.31 -4.90
CA GLU A 289 -3.87 -26.73 -3.59
C GLU A 289 -2.76 -25.78 -3.16
N ALA A 290 -3.13 -24.54 -2.88
CA ALA A 290 -2.22 -23.50 -2.46
C ALA A 290 -2.93 -22.56 -1.50
N VAL A 291 -2.20 -21.98 -0.57
CA VAL A 291 -2.73 -20.93 0.31
C VAL A 291 -2.23 -19.59 -0.18
N ALA A 292 -3.16 -18.73 -0.56
CA ALA A 292 -2.83 -17.36 -0.97
C ALA A 292 -2.78 -16.46 0.27
N VAL A 293 -1.71 -15.69 0.40
CA VAL A 293 -1.46 -14.72 1.45
C VAL A 293 -1.37 -13.34 0.78
N PRO A 294 -2.52 -12.70 0.49
CA PRO A 294 -2.55 -11.35 -0.04
C PRO A 294 -2.07 -10.33 0.99
N ILE A 295 -1.28 -9.37 0.50
CA ILE A 295 -0.66 -8.30 1.28
C ILE A 295 -1.18 -6.97 0.72
N PHE A 296 -1.82 -6.20 1.59
CA PHE A 296 -2.38 -4.89 1.26
C PHE A 296 -1.51 -3.79 1.88
N ALA A 297 -1.13 -2.80 1.08
CA ALA A 297 -0.36 -1.65 1.58
C ALA A 297 -1.23 -0.71 2.41
N ARG A 298 -0.63 -0.04 3.40
CA ARG A 298 -1.22 1.15 4.01
C ARG A 298 -1.22 2.29 2.98
N PRO A 299 -2.24 3.17 2.98
CA PRO A 299 -2.19 4.40 2.21
C PRO A 299 -0.88 5.17 2.46
N GLY A 300 -0.29 5.73 1.41
CA GLY A 300 1.00 6.43 1.48
C GLY A 300 2.25 5.55 1.36
N SER A 301 2.13 4.22 1.37
CA SER A 301 3.31 3.34 1.39
C SER A 301 3.94 3.12 0.01
N ASN A 302 5.22 2.75 0.00
CA ASN A 302 5.95 2.44 -1.23
C ASN A 302 5.81 0.93 -1.57
N ALA A 303 5.11 0.63 -2.66
CA ALA A 303 4.84 -0.74 -3.08
C ALA A 303 6.12 -1.54 -3.43
N ILE A 304 7.11 -0.89 -4.05
CA ILE A 304 8.40 -1.51 -4.41
C ILE A 304 9.16 -1.91 -3.15
N GLN A 305 9.22 -1.02 -2.15
CA GLN A 305 9.85 -1.30 -0.87
C GLN A 305 9.18 -2.49 -0.16
N ILE A 306 7.85 -2.49 -0.07
CA ILE A 306 7.09 -3.61 0.52
C ILE A 306 7.41 -4.91 -0.23
N SER A 307 7.49 -4.86 -1.57
CA SER A 307 7.83 -6.04 -2.37
C SER A 307 9.21 -6.60 -2.05
N ASP A 308 10.22 -5.73 -1.91
CA ASP A 308 11.57 -6.13 -1.54
C ASP A 308 11.65 -6.70 -0.12
N GLU A 309 10.99 -6.05 0.84
CA GLU A 309 10.94 -6.49 2.24
C GLU A 309 10.24 -7.83 2.40
N VAL A 310 9.10 -8.04 1.74
CA VAL A 310 8.38 -9.31 1.76
C VAL A 310 9.21 -10.42 1.10
N ARG A 311 9.86 -10.16 -0.03
CA ARG A 311 10.74 -11.15 -0.69
C ARG A 311 11.90 -11.54 0.21
N ALA A 312 12.51 -10.58 0.90
CA ALA A 312 13.58 -10.83 1.87
C ALA A 312 13.07 -11.63 3.07
N ALA A 313 11.93 -11.25 3.65
CA ALA A 313 11.33 -11.95 4.78
C ALA A 313 10.95 -13.40 4.42
N MET A 314 10.35 -13.63 3.25
CA MET A 314 10.00 -14.97 2.79
C MET A 314 11.24 -15.82 2.48
N ALA A 315 12.32 -15.22 1.98
CA ALA A 315 13.58 -15.93 1.76
C ALA A 315 14.24 -16.36 3.08
N GLN A 316 14.13 -15.55 4.14
CA GLN A 316 14.57 -15.92 5.49
C GLN A 316 13.68 -17.02 6.08
N LEU A 317 12.36 -16.83 6.05
CA LEU A 317 11.39 -17.81 6.57
C LEU A 317 11.52 -19.17 5.88
N LYS A 318 11.83 -19.20 4.58
CA LYS A 318 12.04 -20.44 3.83
C LYS A 318 13.15 -21.33 4.41
N GLN A 319 14.12 -20.78 5.14
CA GLN A 319 15.15 -21.58 5.80
C GLN A 319 14.61 -22.43 6.95
N GLU A 320 13.50 -22.00 7.55
CA GLU A 320 12.84 -22.68 8.68
C GLU A 320 11.63 -23.52 8.22
N PHE A 321 11.35 -23.57 6.91
CA PHE A 321 10.20 -24.29 6.40
C PHE A 321 10.34 -25.81 6.61
N PRO A 322 9.26 -26.48 7.06
CA PRO A 322 9.20 -27.93 7.09
C PRO A 322 9.48 -28.50 5.69
N GLN A 323 10.14 -29.65 5.64
CA GLN A 323 10.35 -30.37 4.38
C GLN A 323 8.99 -30.63 3.71
N GLY A 324 8.85 -30.19 2.46
CA GLY A 324 7.62 -30.30 1.67
C GLY A 324 6.80 -29.01 1.59
N VAL A 325 7.18 -27.92 2.28
CA VAL A 325 6.58 -26.58 2.14
C VAL A 325 7.50 -25.71 1.28
N ASP A 326 6.93 -25.03 0.29
CA ASP A 326 7.61 -24.01 -0.52
C ASP A 326 6.68 -22.78 -0.71
N TYR A 327 7.21 -21.69 -1.25
CA TYR A 327 6.42 -20.52 -1.59
C TYR A 327 6.64 -20.06 -3.03
N ARG A 328 5.63 -19.39 -3.60
CA ARG A 328 5.65 -18.75 -4.91
C ARG A 328 5.03 -17.37 -4.82
N ILE A 329 5.62 -16.38 -5.48
CA ILE A 329 5.05 -15.05 -5.62
C ILE A 329 4.61 -14.94 -7.08
N VAL A 330 3.30 -15.04 -7.33
CA VAL A 330 2.74 -15.09 -8.68
C VAL A 330 2.04 -13.78 -9.04
N TYR A 331 1.33 -13.19 -8.08
CA TYR A 331 0.74 -11.86 -8.25
C TYR A 331 1.66 -10.82 -7.63
N ASP A 332 2.35 -10.06 -8.48
CA ASP A 332 3.21 -8.94 -8.09
C ASP A 332 3.21 -7.86 -9.18
N PRO A 333 2.31 -6.87 -9.11
CA PRO A 333 2.29 -5.73 -10.03
C PRO A 333 3.58 -4.90 -9.98
N THR A 334 4.37 -4.96 -8.90
CA THR A 334 5.59 -4.16 -8.77
C THR A 334 6.66 -4.53 -9.80
N VAL A 335 6.63 -5.75 -10.35
CA VAL A 335 7.50 -6.14 -11.48
C VAL A 335 7.25 -5.24 -12.68
N PHE A 336 5.98 -5.02 -13.04
CA PHE A 336 5.59 -4.15 -14.13
C PHE A 336 5.98 -2.69 -13.86
N VAL A 337 5.82 -2.21 -12.62
CA VAL A 337 6.23 -0.85 -12.22
C VAL A 337 7.75 -0.68 -12.36
N ARG A 338 8.54 -1.64 -11.88
CA ARG A 338 10.01 -1.61 -12.00
C ARG A 338 10.45 -1.59 -13.47
N ASP A 339 9.85 -2.44 -14.29
CA ASP A 339 10.20 -2.51 -15.71
C ASP A 339 9.73 -1.27 -16.48
N SER A 340 8.58 -0.70 -16.11
CA SER A 340 8.11 0.59 -16.64
C SER A 340 9.06 1.74 -16.30
N ILE A 341 9.57 1.79 -15.05
CA ILE A 341 10.54 2.82 -14.65
C ILE A 341 11.87 2.64 -15.38
N LYS A 342 12.36 1.39 -15.52
CA LYS A 342 13.56 1.12 -16.33
C LYS A 342 13.35 1.52 -17.78
N ALA A 343 12.19 1.22 -18.36
CA ALA A 343 11.84 1.61 -19.72
C ALA A 343 11.81 3.13 -19.88
N VAL A 344 11.18 3.85 -18.94
CA VAL A 344 11.20 5.32 -18.92
C VAL A 344 12.62 5.86 -18.77
N ALA A 345 13.43 5.31 -17.87
CA ALA A 345 14.81 5.75 -17.71
C ALA A 345 15.61 5.54 -19.01
N HIS A 346 15.39 4.42 -19.69
CA HIS A 346 15.97 4.14 -21.00
C HIS A 346 15.49 5.15 -22.06
N THR A 347 14.19 5.39 -22.17
CA THR A 347 13.65 6.36 -23.15
C THR A 347 14.05 7.79 -22.83
N LEU A 348 14.26 8.14 -21.55
CA LEU A 348 14.79 9.44 -21.13
C LEU A 348 16.25 9.61 -21.58
N LEU A 349 17.08 8.56 -21.48
CA LEU A 349 18.45 8.57 -22.01
C LEU A 349 18.46 8.65 -23.54
N GLU A 350 17.59 7.90 -24.23
CA GLU A 350 17.43 7.99 -25.69
C GLU A 350 16.98 9.39 -26.12
N ALA A 351 15.98 9.97 -25.44
CA ALA A 351 15.49 11.32 -25.72
C ALA A 351 16.60 12.36 -25.53
N ILE A 352 17.38 12.28 -24.46
CA ILE A 352 18.54 13.16 -24.24
C ILE A 352 19.58 12.96 -25.36
N ALA A 353 19.88 11.72 -25.75
CA ALA A 353 20.82 11.44 -26.83
C ALA A 353 20.34 12.00 -28.19
N LEU A 354 19.05 11.85 -28.50
CA LEU A 354 18.43 12.40 -29.71
C LEU A 354 18.45 13.93 -29.70
N VAL A 355 18.13 14.54 -28.55
CA VAL A 355 18.24 15.99 -28.36
C VAL A 355 19.68 16.45 -28.61
N VAL A 356 20.67 15.78 -28.02
CA VAL A 356 22.09 16.11 -28.24
C VAL A 356 22.46 16.00 -29.71
N LEU A 357 22.02 14.94 -30.39
CA LEU A 357 22.26 14.75 -31.82
C LEU A 357 21.68 15.91 -32.64
N VAL A 358 20.43 16.29 -32.38
CA VAL A 358 19.75 17.40 -33.07
C VAL A 358 20.45 18.73 -32.76
N VAL A 359 20.79 19.00 -31.50
CA VAL A 359 21.50 20.21 -31.09
C VAL A 359 22.88 20.30 -31.76
N ILE A 360 23.64 19.22 -31.82
CA ILE A 360 24.93 19.17 -32.53
C ILE A 360 24.74 19.38 -34.04
N LEU A 361 23.68 18.81 -34.63
CA LEU A 361 23.39 18.96 -36.06
C LEU A 361 23.09 20.41 -36.44
N PHE A 362 22.31 21.13 -35.62
CA PHE A 362 21.94 22.52 -35.87
C PHE A 362 23.03 23.52 -35.49
N LEU A 363 23.65 23.38 -34.31
CA LEU A 363 24.66 24.33 -33.84
C LEU A 363 26.04 24.09 -34.44
N GLN A 364 26.34 22.88 -34.94
CA GLN A 364 27.61 22.49 -35.56
C GLN A 364 28.88 22.72 -34.72
N THR A 365 28.76 23.26 -33.50
CA THR A 365 29.84 23.55 -32.58
C THR A 365 29.66 22.78 -31.28
N TRP A 366 30.64 21.96 -30.92
CA TRP A 366 30.62 21.16 -29.68
C TRP A 366 30.41 22.05 -28.43
N ARG A 367 31.00 23.25 -28.42
CA ARG A 367 30.94 24.18 -27.30
C ARG A 367 29.53 24.72 -27.07
N ALA A 368 28.79 25.03 -28.12
CA ALA A 368 27.41 25.48 -28.02
C ALA A 368 26.48 24.34 -27.59
N SER A 369 26.71 23.12 -28.11
CA SER A 369 25.90 21.94 -27.77
C SER A 369 26.02 21.48 -26.31
N VAL A 370 27.14 21.77 -25.64
CA VAL A 370 27.33 21.45 -24.21
C VAL A 370 26.36 22.24 -23.32
N ILE A 371 25.92 23.44 -23.74
CA ILE A 371 25.09 24.31 -22.90
C ILE A 371 23.68 23.70 -22.71
N PRO A 372 22.92 23.34 -23.75
CA PRO A 372 21.66 22.60 -23.58
C PRO A 372 21.86 21.24 -22.89
N LEU A 373 22.97 20.55 -23.16
CA LEU A 373 23.28 19.25 -22.56
C LEU A 373 23.43 19.31 -21.03
N ILE A 374 23.95 20.40 -20.49
CA ILE A 374 24.01 20.63 -19.04
C ILE A 374 22.66 21.16 -18.52
N ALA A 375 22.00 22.02 -19.30
CA ALA A 375 20.76 22.67 -18.86
C ALA A 375 19.61 21.66 -18.62
N VAL A 376 19.49 20.65 -19.48
CA VAL A 376 18.40 19.65 -19.40
C VAL A 376 18.46 18.82 -18.11
N PRO A 377 19.57 18.13 -17.76
CA PRO A 377 19.67 17.39 -16.51
C PRO A 377 19.45 18.27 -15.28
N VAL A 378 19.96 19.51 -15.27
CA VAL A 378 19.77 20.43 -14.14
C VAL A 378 18.29 20.71 -13.91
N SER A 379 17.54 21.02 -14.97
CA SER A 379 16.11 21.32 -14.86
C SER A 379 15.30 20.09 -14.46
N LEU A 380 15.55 18.95 -15.10
CA LEU A 380 14.80 17.72 -14.82
C LEU A 380 15.08 17.18 -13.42
N ILE A 381 16.35 17.15 -13.00
CA ILE A 381 16.70 16.70 -11.65
C ILE A 381 16.12 17.68 -10.63
N GLY A 382 16.21 18.99 -10.88
CA GLY A 382 15.60 20.01 -10.05
C GLY A 382 14.08 19.84 -9.87
N THR A 383 13.37 19.37 -10.88
CA THR A 383 11.92 19.09 -10.79
C THR A 383 11.60 18.10 -9.67
N PHE A 384 12.43 17.06 -9.48
CA PHE A 384 12.22 16.08 -8.42
C PHE A 384 12.27 16.71 -7.02
N ALA A 385 13.10 17.74 -6.81
CA ALA A 385 13.15 18.44 -5.53
C ALA A 385 11.81 19.10 -5.19
N VAL A 386 11.19 19.77 -6.18
CA VAL A 386 9.90 20.43 -5.98
C VAL A 386 8.77 19.40 -5.88
N MET A 387 8.80 18.33 -6.68
CA MET A 387 7.86 17.22 -6.58
C MET A 387 7.84 16.60 -5.17
N TYR A 388 9.01 16.44 -4.55
CA TYR A 388 9.11 15.94 -3.19
C TYR A 388 8.49 16.89 -2.17
N LEU A 389 8.71 18.20 -2.31
CA LEU A 389 8.14 19.20 -1.42
C LEU A 389 6.61 19.26 -1.48
N ILE A 390 6.01 18.99 -2.64
CA ILE A 390 4.55 18.96 -2.82
C ILE A 390 3.94 17.56 -2.57
N GLY A 391 4.74 16.58 -2.17
CA GLY A 391 4.27 15.23 -1.83
C GLY A 391 3.85 14.38 -3.02
N PHE A 392 4.46 14.59 -4.20
CA PHE A 392 4.18 13.78 -5.37
C PHE A 392 4.91 12.43 -5.33
N SER A 393 4.47 11.50 -6.17
CA SER A 393 5.11 10.20 -6.37
C SER A 393 5.77 10.15 -7.75
N LEU A 394 6.81 9.33 -7.88
CA LEU A 394 7.30 8.90 -9.18
C LEU A 394 6.36 7.82 -9.72
N ASN A 395 5.52 8.23 -10.66
CA ASN A 395 4.53 7.39 -11.33
C ASN A 395 4.54 7.61 -12.84
N ALA A 396 3.83 6.75 -13.58
CA ALA A 396 3.83 6.79 -15.05
C ALA A 396 3.45 8.16 -15.63
N LEU A 397 2.52 8.90 -15.00
CA LEU A 397 2.05 10.20 -15.47
C LEU A 397 3.09 11.30 -15.24
N SER A 398 3.69 11.32 -14.04
CA SER A 398 4.76 12.27 -13.71
C SER A 398 5.97 12.06 -14.63
N LEU A 399 6.35 10.79 -14.85
CA LEU A 399 7.44 10.41 -15.75
C LEU A 399 7.14 10.76 -17.21
N PHE A 400 5.90 10.57 -17.67
CA PHE A 400 5.49 11.01 -19.01
C PHE A 400 5.53 12.54 -19.14
N GLY A 401 5.11 13.27 -18.09
CA GLY A 401 5.26 14.71 -17.99
C GLY A 401 6.72 15.17 -18.07
N MET A 402 7.64 14.44 -17.42
CA MET A 402 9.09 14.68 -17.49
C MET A 402 9.62 14.48 -18.91
N VAL A 403 9.25 13.40 -19.59
CA VAL A 403 9.68 13.12 -20.96
C VAL A 403 9.20 14.23 -21.91
N LEU A 404 7.94 14.67 -21.79
CA LEU A 404 7.40 15.76 -22.60
C LEU A 404 8.09 17.10 -22.28
N ALA A 405 8.45 17.32 -21.00
CA ALA A 405 9.17 18.51 -20.58
C ALA A 405 10.59 18.60 -21.17
N ILE A 406 11.22 17.50 -21.61
CA ILE A 406 12.55 17.53 -22.25
C ILE A 406 12.54 18.49 -23.45
N GLY A 407 11.55 18.38 -24.33
CA GLY A 407 11.47 19.25 -25.51
C GLY A 407 11.32 20.72 -25.15
N ILE A 408 10.52 21.01 -24.12
CA ILE A 408 10.30 22.38 -23.61
C ILE A 408 11.59 22.94 -22.99
N VAL A 409 12.26 22.15 -22.15
CA VAL A 409 13.47 22.57 -21.42
C VAL A 409 14.63 22.85 -22.38
N VAL A 410 14.75 22.03 -23.42
CA VAL A 410 15.79 22.17 -24.45
C VAL A 410 15.60 23.46 -25.24
N ASP A 411 14.36 23.77 -25.64
CA ASP A 411 14.04 24.93 -26.47
C ASP A 411 14.51 26.25 -25.83
N ASP A 412 14.25 26.43 -24.52
CA ASP A 412 14.69 27.62 -23.79
C ASP A 412 16.22 27.80 -23.82
N ALA A 413 16.98 26.70 -23.73
CA ALA A 413 18.44 26.74 -23.76
C ALA A 413 18.97 26.98 -25.19
N ILE A 414 18.34 26.39 -26.21
CA ILE A 414 18.71 26.59 -27.62
C ILE A 414 18.50 28.07 -28.01
N VAL A 415 17.34 28.66 -27.69
CA VAL A 415 17.03 30.05 -28.04
C VAL A 415 18.07 31.02 -27.46
N VAL A 416 18.58 30.76 -26.25
CA VAL A 416 19.66 31.57 -25.66
C VAL A 416 20.96 31.41 -26.45
N VAL A 417 21.37 30.16 -26.71
CA VAL A 417 22.66 29.85 -27.33
C VAL A 417 22.71 30.32 -28.78
N GLU A 418 21.67 30.04 -29.57
CA GLU A 418 21.52 30.46 -30.96
C GLU A 418 21.55 32.00 -31.07
N ASN A 419 20.83 32.70 -30.19
CA ASN A 419 20.85 34.15 -30.23
C ASN A 419 22.20 34.76 -29.80
N VAL A 420 22.97 34.07 -28.95
CA VAL A 420 24.34 34.47 -28.62
C VAL A 420 25.26 34.26 -29.81
N GLU A 421 25.22 33.09 -30.46
CA GLU A 421 26.03 32.79 -31.65
C GLU A 421 25.76 33.80 -32.77
N ARG A 422 24.50 34.13 -33.04
CA ARG A 422 24.13 35.19 -34.00
C ARG A 422 24.82 36.52 -33.72
N HIS A 423 24.98 36.91 -32.45
CA HIS A 423 25.66 38.15 -32.10
C HIS A 423 27.19 38.05 -32.17
N ILE A 424 27.75 36.87 -31.93
CA ILE A 424 29.17 36.59 -32.11
C ILE A 424 29.53 36.68 -33.61
N GLU A 425 28.69 36.12 -34.49
CA GLU A 425 28.84 36.23 -35.95
C GLU A 425 28.77 37.68 -36.45
N LEU A 426 28.03 38.53 -35.74
CA LEU A 426 27.98 39.99 -35.98
C LEU A 426 29.23 40.73 -35.44
N GLY A 427 30.23 40.00 -34.95
CA GLY A 427 31.54 40.54 -34.52
C GLY A 427 31.63 40.97 -33.07
N GLN A 428 30.65 40.63 -32.23
CA GLN A 428 30.68 40.97 -30.80
C GLN A 428 31.52 39.96 -29.99
N SER A 429 32.16 40.42 -28.91
CA SER A 429 32.81 39.50 -27.98
C SER A 429 31.78 38.59 -27.29
N PRO A 430 32.10 37.34 -26.92
CA PRO A 430 31.13 36.39 -26.34
C PRO A 430 30.33 36.95 -25.15
N LYS A 431 30.99 37.76 -24.31
CA LYS A 431 30.36 38.38 -23.14
C LYS A 431 29.40 39.53 -23.52
N GLU A 432 29.74 40.32 -24.53
CA GLU A 432 28.87 41.39 -25.04
C GLU A 432 27.71 40.82 -25.85
N ALA A 433 28.00 39.84 -26.71
CA ALA A 433 27.03 39.05 -27.45
C ALA A 433 25.98 38.46 -26.51
N THR A 434 26.41 37.80 -25.42
CA THR A 434 25.48 37.25 -24.42
C THR A 434 24.64 38.32 -23.75
N ARG A 435 25.22 39.49 -23.39
CA ARG A 435 24.44 40.57 -22.75
C ARG A 435 23.39 41.16 -23.68
N GLN A 436 23.71 41.27 -24.97
CA GLN A 436 22.80 41.77 -25.99
C GLN A 436 21.73 40.74 -26.31
N ALA A 437 22.12 39.48 -26.55
CA ALA A 437 21.21 38.38 -26.78
C ALA A 437 20.18 38.23 -25.64
N MET A 438 20.63 38.28 -24.38
CA MET A 438 19.73 38.20 -23.22
C MET A 438 18.78 39.40 -23.12
N ARG A 439 19.08 40.58 -23.66
CA ARG A 439 18.08 41.68 -23.70
C ARG A 439 16.91 41.35 -24.61
N GLU A 440 17.17 40.60 -25.67
CA GLU A 440 16.16 40.24 -26.66
C GLU A 440 15.35 39.03 -26.22
N VAL A 441 16.01 37.99 -25.66
CA VAL A 441 15.33 36.72 -25.36
C VAL A 441 14.75 36.62 -23.94
N THR A 442 15.16 37.48 -22.99
CA THR A 442 14.63 37.40 -21.60
C THR A 442 13.10 37.57 -21.58
N GLY A 443 12.55 38.51 -22.35
CA GLY A 443 11.10 38.74 -22.42
C GLY A 443 10.34 37.55 -23.01
N PRO A 444 10.72 37.08 -24.21
CA PRO A 444 10.17 35.88 -24.82
C PRO A 444 10.23 34.63 -23.92
N ILE A 445 11.36 34.31 -23.29
CA ILE A 445 11.52 33.13 -22.42
C ILE A 445 10.57 33.20 -21.22
N VAL A 446 10.45 34.36 -20.57
CA VAL A 446 9.51 34.53 -19.45
C VAL A 446 8.06 34.41 -19.94
N ALA A 447 7.76 34.95 -21.13
CA ALA A 447 6.42 34.88 -21.71
C ALA A 447 6.02 33.44 -22.06
N THR A 448 6.89 32.67 -22.71
CA THR A 448 6.62 31.25 -23.05
C THR A 448 6.44 30.41 -21.80
N ALA A 449 7.28 30.60 -20.78
CA ALA A 449 7.15 29.92 -19.50
C ALA A 449 5.82 30.23 -18.80
N LEU A 450 5.39 31.51 -18.80
CA LEU A 450 4.10 31.92 -18.24
C LEU A 450 2.91 31.38 -19.03
N VAL A 451 3.00 31.30 -20.36
CA VAL A 451 1.96 30.70 -21.22
C VAL A 451 1.80 29.21 -20.89
N LEU A 452 2.90 28.47 -20.78
CA LEU A 452 2.86 27.06 -20.41
C LEU A 452 2.29 26.87 -19.01
N CYS A 453 2.71 27.69 -18.04
CA CYS A 453 2.11 27.70 -16.71
C CYS A 453 0.62 28.00 -16.75
N ALA A 454 0.17 28.96 -17.59
CA ALA A 454 -1.23 29.32 -17.74
C ALA A 454 -2.07 28.19 -18.38
N VAL A 455 -1.47 27.32 -19.19
CA VAL A 455 -2.15 26.13 -19.73
C VAL A 455 -2.24 25.02 -18.68
N PHE A 456 -1.14 24.73 -17.98
CA PHE A 456 -1.06 23.55 -17.11
C PHE A 456 -1.54 23.79 -15.67
N ILE A 457 -1.25 24.93 -15.05
CA ILE A 457 -1.64 25.21 -13.66
C ILE A 457 -3.16 25.13 -13.44
N PRO A 458 -4.03 25.67 -14.31
CA PRO A 458 -5.48 25.55 -14.13
C PRO A 458 -5.98 24.10 -14.12
N THR A 459 -5.34 23.22 -14.91
CA THR A 459 -5.74 21.80 -14.96
C THR A 459 -5.47 21.06 -13.66
N ALA A 460 -4.55 21.56 -12.82
CA ALA A 460 -4.29 21.02 -11.49
C ALA A 460 -5.42 21.27 -10.47
N PHE A 461 -6.36 22.17 -10.79
CA PHE A 461 -7.54 22.48 -9.95
C PHE A 461 -8.79 21.69 -10.35
N ILE A 462 -8.71 20.85 -11.38
CA ILE A 462 -9.78 19.91 -11.70
C ILE A 462 -9.95 18.97 -10.50
N SER A 463 -11.18 18.78 -10.05
CA SER A 463 -11.49 17.93 -8.89
C SER A 463 -11.80 16.48 -9.30
N GLY A 464 -11.81 15.59 -8.31
CA GLY A 464 -12.12 14.18 -8.49
C GLY A 464 -10.97 13.36 -9.06
N LEU A 465 -11.28 12.11 -9.41
CA LEU A 465 -10.28 11.14 -9.87
C LEU A 465 -9.52 11.66 -11.10
N THR A 466 -10.24 12.11 -12.14
CA THR A 466 -9.64 12.69 -13.35
C THR A 466 -8.72 13.88 -13.03
N GLY A 467 -9.11 14.72 -12.07
CA GLY A 467 -8.32 15.84 -11.60
C GLY A 467 -6.97 15.45 -11.02
N GLU A 468 -6.92 14.39 -10.23
CA GLU A 468 -5.67 13.86 -9.68
C GLU A 468 -4.69 13.33 -10.75
N PHE A 469 -5.22 12.69 -11.80
CA PHE A 469 -4.40 12.28 -12.95
C PHE A 469 -3.80 13.50 -13.66
N TYR A 470 -4.60 14.52 -13.94
CA TYR A 470 -4.12 15.76 -14.56
C TYR A 470 -3.14 16.51 -13.67
N ARG A 471 -3.37 16.55 -12.35
CA ARG A 471 -2.54 17.25 -11.38
C ARG A 471 -1.09 16.76 -11.40
N GLN A 472 -0.87 15.44 -11.42
CA GLN A 472 0.48 14.86 -11.52
C GLN A 472 1.17 15.24 -12.83
N PHE A 473 0.48 15.09 -13.96
CA PHE A 473 1.03 15.37 -15.28
C PHE A 473 1.33 16.87 -15.48
N ALA A 474 0.35 17.73 -15.19
CA ALA A 474 0.41 19.16 -15.44
C ALA A 474 1.40 19.89 -14.54
N LEU A 475 1.41 19.59 -13.24
CA LEU A 475 2.35 20.25 -12.32
C LEU A 475 3.78 19.81 -12.57
N THR A 476 4.03 18.58 -12.99
CA THR A 476 5.38 18.13 -13.36
C THR A 476 5.93 18.94 -14.55
N ILE A 477 5.11 19.20 -15.58
CA ILE A 477 5.49 20.03 -16.72
C ILE A 477 5.68 21.49 -16.29
N ALA A 478 4.73 22.06 -15.53
CA ALA A 478 4.80 23.44 -15.09
C ALA A 478 6.05 23.72 -14.23
N ILE A 479 6.35 22.84 -13.28
CA ILE A 479 7.57 22.91 -12.45
C ILE A 479 8.82 22.82 -13.32
N SER A 480 8.90 21.83 -14.21
CA SER A 480 10.04 21.66 -15.11
C SER A 480 10.27 22.89 -15.99
N THR A 481 9.19 23.52 -16.45
CA THR A 481 9.22 24.74 -17.26
C THR A 481 9.72 25.94 -16.45
N VAL A 482 9.25 26.09 -15.21
CA VAL A 482 9.72 27.17 -14.32
C VAL A 482 11.20 27.02 -14.01
N ILE A 483 11.66 25.80 -13.73
CA ILE A 483 13.08 25.54 -13.47
C ILE A 483 13.90 25.74 -14.76
N SER A 484 13.38 25.34 -15.93
CA SER A 484 13.99 25.62 -17.22
C SER A 484 14.18 27.10 -17.47
N ALA A 485 13.12 27.90 -17.34
CA ALA A 485 13.18 29.34 -17.52
C ALA A 485 14.19 29.98 -16.55
N PHE A 486 14.21 29.53 -15.28
CA PHE A 486 15.21 29.96 -14.32
C PHE A 486 16.63 29.63 -14.80
N ASN A 487 16.86 28.40 -15.26
CA ASN A 487 18.17 27.94 -15.74
C ASN A 487 18.62 28.70 -16.99
N SER A 488 17.71 28.96 -17.93
CA SER A 488 17.96 29.72 -19.16
C SER A 488 18.20 31.21 -18.91
N LEU A 489 17.72 31.76 -17.79
CA LEU A 489 18.03 33.13 -17.37
C LEU A 489 19.28 33.22 -16.48
N THR A 490 19.87 32.10 -16.06
CA THR A 490 20.98 32.08 -15.10
C THR A 490 22.20 31.32 -15.64
N LEU A 491 22.11 30.00 -15.75
CA LEU A 491 23.18 29.11 -16.16
C LEU A 491 23.52 29.23 -17.64
N SER A 492 22.52 29.18 -18.53
CA SER A 492 22.74 29.23 -19.98
C SER A 492 23.56 30.46 -20.41
N PRO A 493 23.21 31.70 -20.04
CA PRO A 493 24.02 32.87 -20.39
C PRO A 493 25.39 32.88 -19.69
N ALA A 494 25.50 32.37 -18.46
CA ALA A 494 26.80 32.27 -17.79
C ALA A 494 27.75 31.32 -18.52
N LEU A 495 27.24 30.17 -18.99
CA LEU A 495 27.99 29.21 -19.79
C LEU A 495 28.29 29.75 -21.18
N SER A 496 27.35 30.41 -21.86
CA SER A 496 27.57 31.04 -23.16
C SER A 496 28.72 32.04 -23.12
N ALA A 497 28.78 32.88 -22.09
CA ALA A 497 29.84 33.89 -21.94
C ALA A 497 31.24 33.30 -21.68
N ILE A 498 31.34 32.05 -21.20
CA ILE A 498 32.61 31.37 -20.94
C ILE A 498 33.02 30.44 -22.08
N LEU A 499 32.07 29.67 -22.60
CA LEU A 499 32.33 28.53 -23.49
C LEU A 499 32.31 28.92 -24.96
N LEU A 500 31.56 29.95 -25.37
CA LEU A 500 31.51 30.36 -26.78
C LEU A 500 32.75 31.19 -27.14
N LEU A 501 33.20 31.03 -28.39
CA LEU A 501 34.32 31.77 -28.97
C LEU A 501 33.87 32.47 -30.26
N PRO A 502 34.58 33.53 -30.68
CA PRO A 502 34.42 34.17 -31.98
C PRO A 502 34.64 33.23 -33.16
#